data_AF-A0A7C2MZX3-F1
#
_entry.id   AF-A0A7C2MZX3-F1
#
_cell.length_a   1.000
_cell.length_b   1.000
_cell.length_c   1.000
_cell.angle_alpha   90.00
_cell.angle_beta   90.00
_cell.angle_gamma   90.00
#
_symmetry.space_group_name_H-M   'P 1'
#
loop_
_entity.id
_entity.type
_entity.pdbx_description
1 polymer ?
#
loop_
_entity_poly.entity_id
_entity_poly.type
_entity_poly.pdbx_seq_one_letter_code
_entity_poly.pdbx_strand_id
1 'polypeptide(L)'
;MTSDQKNLGKIKEEKEIWEKEYKNLPKRDVSFTTVSGMDVPPLATPAELDGFDYLRELGFPGSYPFTRGVYSTMYYGKLWTMRQFAGFGMPEDTNRRFKFLLEQGQTGLSTAFDMPTLMGYDCDHPKAKGEVGKEGVSVSSLADMEILFDGIKLDEVTTSMTINCTASIILAMYLVVAEKYLIQKIITKN
;
A
#
# COMPACT_ATOMS: atom_id res chain seq x y z
N MET A 1 25.70 -14.04 36.53
CA MET A 1 24.60 -14.09 35.55
C MET A 1 23.46 -13.25 36.07
N THR A 2 22.93 -12.32 35.28
CA THR A 2 21.75 -11.52 35.64
C THR A 2 20.52 -12.44 35.79
N SER A 3 19.47 -11.99 36.49
CA SER A 3 18.20 -12.73 36.62
C SER A 3 17.64 -13.17 35.27
N ASP A 4 17.81 -12.32 34.24
CA ASP A 4 17.35 -12.59 32.87
C ASP A 4 18.15 -13.70 32.18
N GLN A 5 19.47 -13.75 32.38
CA GLN A 5 20.31 -14.84 31.85
C GLN A 5 19.96 -16.19 32.47
N LYS A 6 19.63 -16.21 33.78
CA LYS A 6 19.23 -17.44 34.48
C LYS A 6 17.87 -17.95 33.97
N ASN A 7 16.96 -17.06 33.63
CA ASN A 7 15.67 -17.41 33.04
C ASN A 7 15.80 -17.95 31.61
N LEU A 8 16.65 -17.36 30.77
CA LEU A 8 16.90 -17.86 29.41
C LEU A 8 17.53 -19.26 29.40
N GLY A 9 18.45 -19.54 30.33
CA GLY A 9 19.02 -20.89 30.48
C GLY A 9 17.96 -21.94 30.78
N LYS A 10 17.07 -21.66 31.74
CA LYS A 10 15.95 -22.55 32.06
C LYS A 10 15.00 -22.75 30.86
N ILE A 11 14.70 -21.69 30.10
CA ILE A 11 13.86 -21.80 28.90
C ILE A 11 14.50 -22.74 27.87
N LYS A 12 15.81 -22.64 27.64
CA LYS A 12 16.54 -23.56 26.75
C LYS A 12 16.42 -25.01 27.20
N GLU A 13 16.65 -25.28 28.48
CA GLU A 13 16.56 -26.64 29.06
C GLU A 13 15.15 -27.24 28.92
N GLU A 14 14.11 -26.50 29.29
CA GLU A 14 12.72 -26.96 29.18
C GLU A 14 12.31 -27.15 27.72
N LYS A 15 12.78 -26.28 26.81
CA LYS A 15 12.54 -26.42 25.37
C LYS A 15 13.19 -27.70 24.82
N GLU A 16 14.40 -28.04 25.24
CA GLU A 16 15.06 -29.28 24.82
C GLU A 16 14.29 -30.54 25.27
N ILE A 17 13.72 -30.52 26.48
CA ILE A 17 12.85 -31.61 26.97
C ILE A 17 11.62 -31.72 26.09
N TRP A 18 10.95 -30.60 25.83
CA TRP A 18 9.79 -30.55 24.95
C TRP A 18 10.12 -31.00 23.52
N GLU A 19 11.26 -30.61 22.95
CA GLU A 19 11.67 -31.00 21.59
C GLU A 19 11.87 -32.52 21.46
N LYS A 20 12.34 -33.19 22.52
CA LYS A 20 12.45 -34.66 22.55
C LYS A 20 11.08 -35.32 22.48
N GLU A 21 10.12 -34.82 23.23
CA GLU A 21 8.74 -35.30 23.17
C GLU A 21 8.11 -35.02 21.80
N TYR A 22 8.21 -33.78 21.33
CA TYR A 22 7.70 -33.33 20.04
C TYR A 22 8.19 -34.23 18.90
N LYS A 23 9.48 -34.59 18.87
CA LYS A 23 10.07 -35.49 17.85
C LYS A 23 9.45 -36.89 17.81
N ASN A 24 8.91 -37.38 18.93
CA ASN A 24 8.33 -38.72 19.01
C ASN A 24 6.83 -38.80 18.70
N LEU A 25 6.13 -37.66 18.64
CA LEU A 25 4.71 -37.61 18.32
C LEU A 25 4.47 -37.61 16.80
N PRO A 26 3.34 -38.14 16.30
CA PRO A 26 3.02 -38.09 14.87
C PRO A 26 2.84 -36.64 14.40
N LYS A 27 3.32 -36.34 13.17
CA LYS A 27 3.07 -35.07 12.49
C LYS A 27 2.26 -35.33 11.22
N ARG A 28 1.51 -34.32 10.79
CA ARG A 28 0.85 -34.33 9.48
C ARG A 28 1.90 -34.34 8.38
N ASP A 29 1.61 -35.02 7.27
CA ASP A 29 2.45 -35.04 6.08
C ASP A 29 2.20 -33.78 5.23
N VAL A 30 2.74 -32.64 5.71
CA VAL A 30 2.67 -31.34 5.05
C VAL A 30 3.98 -30.58 5.25
N SER A 31 4.28 -29.64 4.36
CA SER A 31 5.40 -28.73 4.56
C SER A 31 5.08 -27.74 5.69
N PHE A 32 6.00 -27.60 6.64
CA PHE A 32 5.95 -26.58 7.71
C PHE A 32 6.84 -25.39 7.35
N THR A 33 6.62 -24.86 6.15
CA THR A 33 7.35 -23.69 5.65
C THR A 33 6.40 -22.52 5.44
N THR A 34 6.94 -21.31 5.52
CA THR A 34 6.30 -20.11 5.00
C THR A 34 6.15 -20.20 3.48
N VAL A 35 5.30 -19.34 2.90
CA VAL A 35 5.15 -19.24 1.43
C VAL A 35 6.44 -18.84 0.71
N SER A 36 7.40 -18.23 1.42
CA SER A 36 8.73 -17.90 0.90
C SER A 36 9.77 -19.01 1.13
N GLY A 37 9.35 -20.20 1.58
CA GLY A 37 10.22 -21.36 1.75
C GLY A 37 11.07 -21.36 3.02
N MET A 38 10.83 -20.44 3.97
CA MET A 38 11.51 -20.48 5.28
C MET A 38 10.85 -21.52 6.19
N ASP A 39 11.66 -22.34 6.85
CA ASP A 39 11.17 -23.27 7.88
C ASP A 39 10.50 -22.52 9.02
N VAL A 40 9.30 -22.96 9.40
CA VAL A 40 8.58 -22.44 10.57
C VAL A 40 8.90 -23.36 11.75
N PRO A 41 9.62 -22.88 12.78
CA PRO A 41 9.91 -23.70 13.93
C PRO A 41 8.60 -24.08 14.63
N PRO A 42 8.49 -25.31 15.16
CA PRO A 42 7.27 -25.76 15.81
C PRO A 42 7.01 -25.03 17.14
N LEU A 43 8.03 -24.41 17.72
CA LEU A 43 7.96 -23.55 18.90
C LEU A 43 9.08 -22.51 18.84
N ALA A 44 8.72 -21.23 18.97
CA ALA A 44 9.66 -20.13 19.18
C ALA A 44 9.54 -19.63 20.63
N THR A 45 10.67 -19.31 21.24
CA THR A 45 10.80 -18.87 22.63
C THR A 45 11.74 -17.66 22.70
N PRO A 46 11.91 -17.02 23.88
CA PRO A 46 12.93 -16.00 24.05
C PRO A 46 14.37 -16.50 23.85
N ALA A 47 14.61 -17.82 23.92
CA ALA A 47 15.94 -18.40 23.73
C ALA A 47 16.47 -18.29 22.30
N GLU A 48 15.59 -18.15 21.30
CA GLU A 48 15.95 -17.92 19.89
C GLU A 48 16.49 -16.50 19.64
N LEU A 49 16.28 -15.58 20.58
CA LEU A 49 16.81 -14.21 20.53
C LEU A 49 18.17 -14.08 21.23
N ASP A 50 18.93 -15.17 21.37
CA ASP A 50 20.27 -15.13 21.95
C ASP A 50 21.19 -14.25 21.09
N GLY A 51 21.82 -13.24 21.72
CA GLY A 51 22.63 -12.25 21.03
C GLY A 51 21.86 -11.14 20.31
N PHE A 52 20.52 -11.07 20.44
CA PHE A 52 19.70 -10.01 19.85
C PHE A 52 19.99 -8.64 20.47
N ASP A 53 20.36 -7.66 19.64
CA ASP A 53 20.56 -6.28 20.07
C ASP A 53 19.25 -5.49 19.89
N TYR A 54 18.51 -5.32 20.98
CA TYR A 54 17.24 -4.60 20.96
C TYR A 54 17.35 -3.21 20.33
N LEU A 55 18.37 -2.43 20.68
CA LEU A 55 18.46 -1.04 20.24
C LEU A 55 18.86 -0.93 18.77
N ARG A 56 19.67 -1.88 18.28
CA ARG A 56 20.13 -1.92 16.90
C ARG A 56 19.15 -2.58 15.95
N GLU A 57 18.50 -3.68 16.35
CA GLU A 57 17.68 -4.52 15.47
C GLU A 57 16.18 -4.20 15.55
N LEU A 58 15.69 -3.80 16.73
CA LEU A 58 14.27 -3.47 16.92
C LEU A 58 14.04 -1.95 17.04
N GLY A 59 14.75 -1.33 17.98
CA GLY A 59 14.66 0.09 18.29
C GLY A 59 13.27 0.55 18.74
N PHE A 60 13.02 1.84 18.56
CA PHE A 60 11.75 2.52 18.84
C PHE A 60 11.11 3.01 17.52
N PRO A 61 9.78 3.09 17.43
CA PRO A 61 9.12 3.63 16.24
C PRO A 61 9.56 5.09 15.97
N GLY A 62 9.72 5.45 14.70
CA GLY A 62 10.20 6.77 14.28
C GLY A 62 11.70 7.00 14.47
N SER A 63 12.48 5.96 14.74
CA SER A 63 13.94 6.02 14.78
C SER A 63 14.53 4.82 14.05
N TYR A 64 15.73 4.99 13.46
CA TYR A 64 16.46 3.88 12.84
C TYR A 64 16.57 2.69 13.83
N PRO A 65 16.35 1.43 13.42
CA PRO A 65 16.17 0.93 12.03
C PRO A 65 14.73 0.98 11.48
N PHE A 66 13.80 1.65 12.18
CA PHE A 66 12.38 1.75 11.81
C PHE A 66 11.62 0.42 11.77
N THR A 67 12.17 -0.65 12.36
CA THR A 67 11.52 -1.99 12.43
C THR A 67 10.12 -1.90 13.06
N ARG A 68 9.91 -1.00 14.01
CA ARG A 68 8.61 -0.77 14.67
C ARG A 68 7.72 0.28 14.00
N GLY A 69 8.14 0.85 12.86
CA GLY A 69 7.42 1.85 12.10
C GLY A 69 8.20 3.15 11.89
N VAL A 70 7.87 3.87 10.81
CA VAL A 70 8.56 5.10 10.37
C VAL A 70 8.16 6.37 11.15
N TYR A 71 7.08 6.32 11.93
CA TYR A 71 6.59 7.45 12.73
C TYR A 71 6.51 7.08 14.21
N SER A 72 6.86 7.99 15.11
CA SER A 72 6.86 7.70 16.56
C SER A 72 5.48 7.40 17.14
N THR A 73 4.42 8.04 16.62
CA THR A 73 3.04 7.84 17.10
C THR A 73 2.25 6.84 16.27
N MET A 74 2.73 6.44 15.09
CA MET A 74 2.02 5.59 14.12
C MET A 74 0.50 5.92 14.08
N TYR A 75 -0.34 4.91 14.28
CA TYR A 75 -1.80 5.00 14.19
C TYR A 75 -2.47 5.65 15.41
N TYR A 76 -1.73 5.95 16.49
CA TYR A 76 -2.24 6.83 17.55
C TYR A 76 -2.28 8.29 17.10
N GLY A 77 -1.37 8.69 16.21
CA GLY A 77 -1.36 10.04 15.64
C GLY A 77 -2.25 10.17 14.42
N LYS A 78 -2.10 9.27 13.44
CA LYS A 78 -2.87 9.28 12.20
C LYS A 78 -3.07 7.85 11.69
N LEU A 79 -4.30 7.48 11.39
CA LEU A 79 -4.60 6.21 10.73
C LEU A 79 -3.91 6.13 9.36
N TRP A 80 -3.71 4.91 8.86
CA TRP A 80 -3.29 4.73 7.48
C TRP A 80 -4.32 5.35 6.53
N THR A 81 -3.87 5.77 5.34
CA THR A 81 -4.79 6.26 4.32
C THR A 81 -5.61 5.09 3.79
N MET A 82 -6.91 5.10 4.03
CA MET A 82 -7.84 4.21 3.32
C MET A 82 -7.90 4.68 1.87
N ARG A 83 -7.35 3.88 0.95
CA ARG A 83 -7.16 4.23 -0.46
C ARG A 83 -7.56 3.05 -1.34
N GLN A 84 -8.81 3.02 -1.79
CA GLN A 84 -9.26 2.01 -2.73
C GLN A 84 -8.75 2.32 -4.14
N PHE A 85 -8.30 1.26 -4.81
CA PHE A 85 -7.94 1.29 -6.22
C PHE A 85 -9.21 1.26 -7.07
N ALA A 86 -9.39 2.26 -7.92
CA ALA A 86 -10.58 2.40 -8.75
C ALA A 86 -10.25 3.03 -10.11
N GLY A 87 -10.95 2.54 -11.13
CA GLY A 87 -10.90 3.03 -12.50
C GLY A 87 -11.61 2.03 -13.39
N PHE A 88 -12.53 2.51 -14.22
CA PHE A 88 -13.20 1.77 -15.27
C PHE A 88 -13.93 2.74 -16.20
N GLY A 89 -14.15 2.33 -17.43
CA GLY A 89 -14.96 3.05 -18.40
C GLY A 89 -14.38 4.42 -18.77
N MET A 90 -15.28 5.37 -18.95
CA MET A 90 -14.95 6.74 -19.30
C MET A 90 -14.59 7.55 -18.05
N PRO A 91 -13.92 8.71 -18.18
CA PRO A 91 -13.59 9.57 -17.06
C PRO A 91 -14.76 9.88 -16.12
N GLU A 92 -15.98 10.05 -16.64
CA GLU A 92 -17.21 10.30 -15.87
C GLU A 92 -17.58 9.12 -14.97
N ASP A 93 -17.38 7.89 -15.45
CA ASP A 93 -17.68 6.66 -14.70
C ASP A 93 -16.78 6.56 -13.47
N THR A 94 -15.48 6.80 -13.68
CA THR A 94 -14.49 6.76 -12.61
C THR A 94 -14.64 7.95 -11.66
N ASN A 95 -14.95 9.15 -12.17
CA ASN A 95 -15.24 10.31 -11.32
C ASN A 95 -16.44 10.05 -10.38
N ARG A 96 -17.53 9.48 -10.89
CA ARG A 96 -18.69 9.06 -10.08
C ARG A 96 -18.26 8.06 -9.00
N ARG A 97 -17.39 7.11 -9.35
CA ARG A 97 -16.85 6.14 -8.39
C ARG A 97 -15.97 6.80 -7.33
N PHE A 98 -15.12 7.76 -7.70
CA PHE A 98 -14.32 8.51 -6.74
C PHE A 98 -15.18 9.28 -5.75
N LYS A 99 -16.19 10.01 -6.23
CA LYS A 99 -17.14 10.74 -5.36
C LYS A 99 -17.84 9.79 -4.40
N PHE A 100 -18.37 8.66 -4.90
CA PHE A 100 -18.96 7.62 -4.05
C PHE A 100 -18.00 7.12 -2.97
N LEU A 101 -16.74 6.81 -3.34
CA LEU A 101 -15.77 6.29 -2.39
C LEU A 101 -15.40 7.33 -1.31
N LEU A 102 -15.24 8.60 -1.68
CA LEU A 102 -15.03 9.69 -0.73
C LEU A 102 -16.20 9.84 0.23
N GLU A 103 -17.44 9.75 -0.26
CA GLU A 103 -18.65 9.75 0.56
C GLU A 103 -18.70 8.56 1.55
N GLN A 104 -18.12 7.41 1.18
CA GLN A 104 -17.99 6.24 2.07
C GLN A 104 -16.79 6.31 3.04
N GLY A 105 -16.10 7.46 3.12
CA GLY A 105 -15.00 7.68 4.08
C GLY A 105 -13.60 7.34 3.56
N GLN A 106 -13.44 7.14 2.25
CA GLN A 106 -12.11 7.04 1.65
C GLN A 106 -11.33 8.36 1.84
N THR A 107 -10.05 8.27 2.21
CA THR A 107 -9.21 9.44 2.56
C THR A 107 -8.14 9.76 1.51
N GLY A 108 -8.04 8.93 0.47
CA GLY A 108 -7.18 9.19 -0.67
C GLY A 108 -7.63 8.38 -1.88
N LEU A 109 -7.46 8.91 -3.08
CA LEU A 109 -7.85 8.28 -4.35
C LEU A 109 -6.70 7.47 -4.95
N SER A 110 -6.99 6.34 -5.59
CA SER A 110 -5.99 5.61 -6.39
C SER A 110 -6.59 5.24 -7.74
N THR A 111 -5.99 5.77 -8.80
CA THR A 111 -6.50 5.69 -10.16
C THR A 111 -5.91 4.48 -10.89
N ALA A 112 -6.78 3.63 -11.42
CA ALA A 112 -6.46 2.57 -12.36
C ALA A 112 -6.70 3.07 -13.79
N PHE A 113 -5.71 2.99 -14.68
CA PHE A 113 -5.84 3.39 -16.08
C PHE A 113 -6.03 2.17 -16.98
N ASP A 114 -6.71 2.36 -18.10
CA ASP A 114 -6.87 1.32 -19.11
C ASP A 114 -5.55 0.97 -19.83
N MET A 115 -5.54 -0.16 -20.54
CA MET A 115 -4.35 -0.63 -21.26
C MET A 115 -3.83 0.37 -22.31
N PRO A 116 -4.67 1.04 -23.13
CA PRO A 116 -4.22 2.09 -24.02
C PRO A 116 -3.44 3.20 -23.30
N THR A 117 -3.99 3.76 -22.23
CA THR A 117 -3.35 4.82 -21.43
C THR A 117 -2.04 4.34 -20.80
N LEU A 118 -2.02 3.12 -20.27
CA LEU A 118 -0.82 2.49 -19.69
C LEU A 118 0.30 2.31 -20.73
N MET A 119 -0.07 1.99 -21.97
CA MET A 119 0.85 1.69 -23.07
C MET A 119 1.18 2.90 -23.95
N GLY A 120 0.59 4.06 -23.70
CA GLY A 120 0.84 5.29 -24.47
C GLY A 120 0.17 5.33 -25.84
N TYR A 121 -1.02 4.74 -25.93
CA TYR A 121 -1.90 4.84 -27.10
C TYR A 121 -3.13 5.67 -26.76
N ASP A 122 -3.48 6.57 -27.68
CA ASP A 122 -4.77 7.23 -27.67
C ASP A 122 -5.90 6.21 -27.90
N CYS A 123 -7.10 6.53 -27.43
CA CYS A 123 -8.25 5.61 -27.46
C CYS A 123 -8.70 5.24 -28.88
N ASP A 124 -8.35 6.02 -29.90
CA ASP A 124 -8.63 5.76 -31.30
C ASP A 124 -7.50 5.01 -32.04
N HIS A 125 -6.37 4.77 -31.37
CA HIS A 125 -5.26 4.05 -31.96
C HIS A 125 -5.67 2.59 -32.29
N PRO A 126 -5.28 2.02 -33.45
CA PRO A 126 -5.70 0.67 -33.84
C PRO A 126 -5.40 -0.43 -32.81
N LYS A 127 -4.34 -0.28 -32.00
CA LYS A 127 -3.98 -1.22 -30.92
C LYS A 127 -4.81 -1.05 -29.64
N ALA A 128 -5.56 0.04 -29.49
CA ALA A 128 -6.44 0.28 -28.34
C ALA A 128 -7.79 -0.44 -28.47
N LYS A 129 -8.15 -0.88 -29.70
CA LYS A 129 -9.45 -1.48 -30.01
C LYS A 129 -9.75 -2.66 -29.08
N GLY A 130 -10.84 -2.55 -28.32
CA GLY A 130 -11.31 -3.59 -27.40
C GLY A 130 -10.77 -3.49 -25.97
N GLU A 131 -9.87 -2.55 -25.70
CA GLU A 131 -9.25 -2.35 -24.38
C GLU A 131 -9.55 -0.97 -23.75
N VAL A 132 -10.13 -0.05 -24.53
CA VAL A 132 -10.55 1.28 -24.06
C VAL A 132 -11.52 1.15 -22.89
N GLY A 133 -11.15 1.71 -21.73
CA GLY A 133 -11.98 1.75 -20.53
C GLY A 133 -12.25 0.38 -19.85
N LYS A 134 -11.59 -0.70 -20.27
CA LYS A 134 -11.96 -2.06 -19.82
C LYS A 134 -11.36 -2.46 -18.48
N GLU A 135 -10.07 -2.21 -18.31
CA GLU A 135 -9.31 -2.56 -17.09
C GLU A 135 -9.05 -1.35 -16.17
N GLY A 136 -9.43 -0.16 -16.62
CA GLY A 136 -9.23 1.10 -15.92
C GLY A 136 -9.94 2.24 -16.64
N VAL A 137 -9.73 3.47 -16.18
CA VAL A 137 -10.26 4.67 -16.85
C VAL A 137 -9.47 4.96 -18.13
N SER A 138 -10.16 5.34 -19.20
CA SER A 138 -9.52 5.81 -20.42
C SER A 138 -9.15 7.29 -20.33
N VAL A 139 -7.89 7.64 -20.56
CA VAL A 139 -7.40 9.03 -20.57
C VAL A 139 -6.46 9.20 -21.77
N SER A 140 -6.88 9.93 -22.79
CA SER A 140 -6.06 10.26 -23.96
C SER A 140 -5.68 11.74 -24.02
N SER A 141 -6.32 12.58 -23.21
CA SER A 141 -6.14 14.03 -23.25
C SER A 141 -6.24 14.68 -21.88
N LEU A 142 -5.87 15.97 -21.81
CA LEU A 142 -6.10 16.79 -20.63
C LEU A 142 -7.60 16.89 -20.29
N ALA A 143 -8.48 16.94 -21.30
CA ALA A 143 -9.92 17.05 -21.09
C ALA A 143 -10.46 15.84 -20.31
N ASP A 144 -9.96 14.64 -20.62
CA ASP A 144 -10.33 13.42 -19.89
C ASP A 144 -9.88 13.50 -18.42
N MET A 145 -8.67 14.03 -18.19
CA MET A 145 -8.14 14.22 -16.84
C MET A 145 -8.93 15.26 -16.03
N GLU A 146 -9.41 16.32 -16.68
CA GLU A 146 -10.29 17.32 -16.08
C GLU A 146 -11.61 16.70 -15.64
N ILE A 147 -12.25 15.90 -16.50
CA ILE A 147 -13.49 15.19 -16.18
C ILE A 147 -13.26 14.20 -15.03
N LEU A 148 -12.15 13.46 -15.07
CA LEU A 148 -11.80 12.47 -14.06
C LEU A 148 -11.77 13.05 -12.64
N PHE A 149 -11.27 14.28 -12.49
CA PHE A 149 -11.16 14.96 -11.19
C PHE A 149 -12.20 16.07 -10.97
N ASP A 150 -13.18 16.21 -11.86
CA ASP A 150 -14.22 17.24 -11.74
C ASP A 150 -14.96 17.15 -10.40
N GLY A 151 -15.11 18.30 -9.73
CA GLY A 151 -15.77 18.41 -8.43
C GLY A 151 -15.03 17.72 -7.26
N ILE A 152 -13.80 17.24 -7.45
CA ILE A 152 -12.98 16.69 -6.37
C ILE A 152 -12.09 17.78 -5.79
N LYS A 153 -12.13 17.94 -4.46
CA LYS A 153 -11.31 18.93 -3.76
C LYS A 153 -9.86 18.47 -3.63
N LEU A 154 -9.04 18.75 -4.65
CA LEU A 154 -7.68 18.24 -4.77
C LEU A 154 -6.70 18.68 -3.65
N ASP A 155 -7.03 19.71 -2.88
CA ASP A 155 -6.23 20.13 -1.72
C ASP A 155 -6.68 19.51 -0.38
N GLU A 156 -7.80 18.79 -0.37
CA GLU A 156 -8.30 18.06 0.80
C GLU A 156 -8.10 16.53 0.66
N VAL A 157 -7.81 16.04 -0.55
CA VAL A 157 -7.59 14.62 -0.84
C VAL A 157 -6.19 14.34 -1.35
N THR A 158 -5.64 13.18 -0.99
CA THR A 158 -4.38 12.71 -1.58
C THR A 158 -4.66 11.81 -2.77
N THR A 159 -3.97 12.00 -3.88
CA THR A 159 -4.15 11.20 -5.11
C THR A 159 -2.95 10.29 -5.34
N SER A 160 -3.24 9.13 -5.91
CA SER A 160 -2.27 8.15 -6.40
C SER A 160 -2.70 7.73 -7.79
N MET A 161 -1.73 7.48 -8.66
CA MET A 161 -1.97 7.12 -10.05
C MET A 161 -1.08 5.92 -10.34
N THR A 162 -1.68 4.76 -10.60
CA THR A 162 -0.95 3.53 -10.94
C THR A 162 -0.61 3.57 -12.42
N ILE A 163 0.47 4.28 -12.74
CA ILE A 163 0.95 4.55 -14.09
C ILE A 163 2.46 4.37 -14.15
N ASN A 164 2.98 3.91 -15.30
CA ASN A 164 4.40 3.59 -15.46
C ASN A 164 4.99 4.28 -16.70
N CYS A 165 4.87 3.66 -17.88
CA CYS A 165 5.50 4.13 -19.12
C CYS A 165 5.13 5.57 -19.48
N THR A 166 3.87 5.96 -19.23
CA THR A 166 3.31 7.28 -19.53
C THR A 166 3.24 8.20 -18.30
N ALA A 167 3.95 7.86 -17.21
CA ALA A 167 3.83 8.58 -15.93
C ALA A 167 4.14 10.08 -16.04
N SER A 168 5.12 10.48 -16.87
CA SER A 168 5.45 11.90 -17.07
C SER A 168 4.30 12.69 -17.72
N ILE A 169 3.59 12.07 -18.67
CA ILE A 169 2.46 12.69 -19.38
C ILE A 169 1.26 12.81 -18.43
N ILE A 170 0.90 11.73 -17.74
CA ILE A 170 -0.21 11.72 -16.77
C ILE A 170 0.07 12.68 -15.61
N LEU A 171 1.31 12.75 -15.12
CA LEU A 171 1.69 13.72 -14.09
C LEU A 171 1.56 15.16 -14.60
N ALA A 172 1.98 15.45 -15.84
CA ALA A 172 1.82 16.77 -16.42
C ALA A 172 0.34 17.16 -16.53
N MET A 173 -0.52 16.26 -17.00
CA MET A 173 -1.98 16.48 -17.03
C MET A 173 -2.54 16.74 -15.64
N TYR A 174 -2.15 15.92 -14.65
CA TYR A 174 -2.58 16.10 -13.26
C TYR A 174 -2.18 17.46 -12.67
N LEU A 175 -0.95 17.91 -12.94
CA LEU A 175 -0.47 19.23 -12.49
C LEU A 175 -1.30 20.37 -13.10
N VAL A 176 -1.65 20.29 -14.39
CA VAL A 176 -2.50 21.30 -15.04
C VAL A 176 -3.91 21.31 -14.44
N VAL A 177 -4.50 20.14 -14.16
CA VAL A 177 -5.80 20.05 -13.48
C VAL A 177 -5.73 20.67 -12.07
N ALA A 178 -4.66 20.37 -11.32
CA ALA A 178 -4.45 20.94 -9.99
C ALA A 178 -4.26 22.47 -10.03
N GLU A 179 -3.50 22.98 -11.00
CA GLU A 179 -3.33 24.42 -11.21
C GLU A 179 -4.67 25.10 -11.50
N LYS A 180 -5.46 24.55 -12.43
CA LYS A 180 -6.81 25.06 -12.75
C LYS A 180 -7.72 25.06 -11.53
N TYR A 181 -7.72 23.98 -10.74
CA TYR A 181 -8.47 23.88 -9.49
C TYR A 181 -8.07 24.99 -8.50
N LEU A 182 -6.78 25.21 -8.29
CA LEU A 182 -6.27 26.23 -7.36
C LEU A 182 -6.64 27.65 -7.82
N ILE A 183 -6.50 27.96 -9.12
CA ILE A 183 -6.90 29.25 -9.69
C ILE A 183 -8.41 29.49 -9.50
N GLN A 184 -9.24 28.49 -9.81
CA GLN A 184 -10.68 28.60 -9.64
C GLN A 184 -11.07 28.82 -8.17
N LYS A 185 -10.39 28.15 -7.24
CA LYS A 185 -10.57 28.33 -5.80
C LYS A 185 -10.19 29.73 -5.32
N ILE A 186 -9.15 30.34 -5.90
CA ILE A 186 -8.76 31.73 -5.61
C ILE A 186 -9.82 32.71 -6.12
N ILE A 187 -10.29 32.53 -7.36
CA ILE A 187 -11.28 33.42 -7.98
C ILE A 187 -12.62 33.39 -7.23
N THR A 188 -13.08 32.20 -6.82
CA THR A 188 -14.40 32.01 -6.18
C THR A 188 -14.44 32.33 -4.68
N LYS A 189 -13.27 32.54 -4.05
CA LYS A 189 -13.18 32.99 -2.66
C LYS A 189 -13.20 34.53 -2.50
N ASN A 190 -13.19 35.27 -3.60
CA ASN A 190 -13.48 36.71 -3.65
C ASN A 190 -14.89 36.94 -4.20
#